data_AF-A0A8J7JT12-F1
#
_entry.id   AF-A0A8J7JT12-F1
#
_cell.length_a   1.000
_cell.length_b   1.000
_cell.length_c   1.000
_cell.angle_alpha   90.00
_cell.angle_beta   90.00
_cell.angle_gamma   90.00
#
_symmetry.space_group_name_H-M   'P 1'
#
loop_
_entity.id
_entity.type
_entity.pdbx_description
1 polymer ?
#
loop_
_entity_poly.entity_id
_entity_poly.type
_entity_poly.pdbx_seq_one_letter_code
_entity_poly.pdbx_strand_id
1 'polypeptide(L)'
;MMTKSALTHSGSKKQQGSLALRDRIQIALAIADETILKSLLVGCTPPIAQPHRIGTVSSTIGVPIAAHSKAVDGIIQFEAVNCILAGSPAEVDPRWADHRGRDAASRELAHLTRCESETHILGQTIGLPQALSLLAHAGFSPQQVEAILNLPYEAWHKSWWYTLDAEGRFTLPFLRLIRTLRYTDGTFTIQYKDYFSQQKPSCFKSHDHKVIIEIKPELNSFRKTLAKINQSRETFGIDKALLICDSISDLEAQGFVSQGISIYAANEVILPAEANCGICSTPGCPMSGIADSPVLTCRRFCLQG
;
A
#
# COMPACT_ATOMS: atom_id res chain seq x y z
N MET A 1 -64.71 16.28 35.45
CA MET A 1 -63.57 17.19 35.67
C MET A 1 -62.29 16.43 35.32
N MET A 2 -61.53 16.93 34.35
CA MET A 2 -60.10 16.69 34.04
C MET A 2 -59.58 15.30 33.57
N THR A 3 -59.34 15.25 32.25
CA THR A 3 -58.19 14.74 31.47
C THR A 3 -56.95 14.15 32.18
N LYS A 4 -56.39 13.05 31.64
CA LYS A 4 -55.08 13.02 30.92
C LYS A 4 -54.70 11.61 30.39
N SER A 5 -54.30 11.59 29.12
CA SER A 5 -53.55 10.53 28.41
C SER A 5 -52.15 10.29 29.00
N ALA A 6 -51.55 9.11 28.73
CA ALA A 6 -50.34 8.98 27.90
C ALA A 6 -49.57 7.66 28.10
N LEU A 7 -49.40 6.96 26.97
CA LEU A 7 -48.13 6.43 26.43
C LEU A 7 -47.36 5.35 27.20
N THR A 8 -47.53 4.14 26.68
CA THR A 8 -46.51 3.09 26.50
C THR A 8 -45.09 3.63 26.32
N HIS A 9 -44.20 3.34 27.27
CA HIS A 9 -42.75 3.39 27.05
C HIS A 9 -42.28 2.00 26.59
N SER A 10 -42.29 1.75 25.28
CA SER A 10 -41.35 0.79 24.69
C SER A 10 -40.04 1.52 24.44
N GLY A 11 -39.03 1.18 25.24
CA GLY A 11 -37.68 1.72 25.13
C GLY A 11 -37.10 1.39 23.76
N SER A 12 -36.92 2.45 22.97
CA SER A 12 -36.28 2.53 21.67
C SER A 12 -34.94 1.76 21.57
N LYS A 13 -34.94 0.61 20.91
CA LYS A 13 -33.82 0.19 20.05
C LYS A 13 -33.94 0.96 18.73
N LYS A 14 -33.53 2.24 18.72
CA LYS A 14 -33.41 3.02 17.48
C LYS A 14 -31.94 3.05 17.05
N GLN A 15 -31.69 2.36 15.94
CA GLN A 15 -30.90 2.85 14.81
C GLN A 15 -29.49 3.37 15.13
N GLN A 16 -28.51 2.45 15.21
CA GLN A 16 -27.18 2.74 14.68
C GLN A 16 -27.33 2.82 13.16
N GLY A 17 -27.37 4.03 12.61
CA GLY A 17 -27.42 4.27 11.17
C GLY A 17 -26.19 3.65 10.51
N SER A 18 -26.39 2.66 9.65
CA SER A 18 -25.32 2.15 8.79
C SER A 18 -24.91 3.29 7.86
N LEU A 19 -23.70 3.83 8.02
CA LEU A 19 -23.10 4.70 7.01
C LEU A 19 -23.25 4.04 5.63
N ALA A 20 -23.70 4.80 4.63
CA ALA A 20 -23.79 4.32 3.25
C ALA A 20 -22.40 3.86 2.80
N LEU A 21 -22.32 2.81 1.99
CA LEU A 21 -21.04 2.21 1.62
C LEU A 21 -20.07 3.25 1.04
N ARG A 22 -20.57 4.14 0.18
CA ARG A 22 -19.82 5.24 -0.40
C ARG A 22 -19.10 6.05 0.68
N ASP A 23 -19.81 6.41 1.74
CA ASP A 23 -19.25 7.21 2.83
C ASP A 23 -18.15 6.42 3.56
N ARG A 24 -18.34 5.10 3.76
CA ARG A 24 -17.29 4.25 4.37
C ARG A 24 -16.03 4.19 3.52
N ILE A 25 -16.18 4.00 2.21
CA ILE A 25 -15.03 3.94 1.31
C ILE A 25 -14.34 5.30 1.22
N GLN A 26 -15.09 6.39 1.11
CA GLN A 26 -14.53 7.74 1.10
C GLN A 26 -13.81 8.05 2.41
N ILE A 27 -14.35 7.63 3.55
CA ILE A 27 -13.68 7.74 4.85
C ILE A 27 -12.41 6.88 4.87
N ALA A 28 -12.44 5.64 4.41
CA ALA A 28 -11.25 4.77 4.37
C ALA A 28 -10.15 5.33 3.45
N LEU A 29 -10.52 5.85 2.28
CA LEU A 29 -9.61 6.54 1.36
C LEU A 29 -9.08 7.85 1.97
N ALA A 30 -9.87 8.56 2.77
CA ALA A 30 -9.44 9.78 3.46
C ALA A 30 -8.47 9.48 4.62
N ILE A 31 -8.71 8.37 5.32
CA ILE A 31 -7.88 7.87 6.42
C ILE A 31 -6.55 7.32 5.90
N ALA A 32 -6.51 6.87 4.63
CA ALA A 32 -5.37 6.20 4.02
C ALA A 32 -4.90 4.97 4.82
N ASP A 33 -5.85 4.16 5.32
CA ASP A 33 -5.53 2.95 6.06
C ASP A 33 -4.83 1.93 5.15
N GLU A 34 -3.57 1.61 5.46
CA GLU A 34 -2.73 0.78 4.61
C GLU A 34 -3.33 -0.62 4.37
N THR A 35 -3.96 -1.21 5.39
CA THR A 35 -4.58 -2.55 5.30
C THR A 35 -5.73 -2.55 4.30
N ILE A 36 -6.61 -1.55 4.38
CA ILE A 36 -7.75 -1.42 3.46
C ILE A 36 -7.27 -1.05 2.07
N LEU A 37 -6.32 -0.13 1.91
CA LEU A 37 -5.81 0.23 0.60
C LEU A 37 -5.15 -0.97 -0.10
N LYS A 38 -4.37 -1.78 0.64
CA LYS A 38 -3.84 -3.06 0.13
C LYS A 38 -4.97 -4.03 -0.23
N SER A 39 -5.99 -4.16 0.63
CA SER A 39 -7.16 -5.00 0.37
C SER A 39 -7.92 -4.59 -0.91
N LEU A 40 -8.05 -3.30 -1.20
CA LEU A 40 -8.69 -2.80 -2.42
C LEU A 40 -7.91 -3.19 -3.69
N LEU A 41 -6.58 -3.21 -3.62
CA LEU A 41 -5.70 -3.56 -4.74
C LEU A 41 -5.64 -5.08 -4.99
N VAL A 42 -5.79 -5.87 -3.93
CA VAL A 42 -5.70 -7.34 -3.97
C VAL A 42 -7.07 -7.98 -4.21
N GLY A 43 -8.11 -7.54 -3.49
CA GLY A 43 -9.43 -8.15 -3.48
C GLY A 43 -10.33 -7.76 -4.66
N CYS A 44 -9.82 -6.96 -5.60
CA CYS A 44 -10.55 -6.59 -6.81
C CYS A 44 -10.44 -7.67 -7.90
N THR A 45 -11.36 -7.62 -8.87
CA THR A 45 -11.40 -8.55 -10.00
C THR A 45 -11.31 -7.80 -11.33
N PRO A 46 -10.28 -8.04 -12.16
CA PRO A 46 -9.04 -8.77 -11.81
C PRO A 46 -8.23 -8.05 -10.71
N PRO A 47 -7.33 -8.75 -10.00
CA PRO A 47 -6.47 -8.13 -8.99
C PRO A 47 -5.49 -7.14 -9.65
N ILE A 48 -5.32 -5.97 -9.06
CA ILE A 48 -4.43 -4.92 -9.59
C ILE A 48 -2.97 -5.22 -9.26
N ALA A 49 -2.74 -5.80 -8.09
CA ALA A 49 -1.44 -6.22 -7.59
C ALA A 49 -1.61 -7.45 -6.68
N GLN A 50 -0.56 -8.27 -6.59
CA GLN A 50 -0.50 -9.36 -5.63
C GLN A 50 -0.08 -8.80 -4.25
N PRO A 51 -0.51 -9.39 -3.12
CA PRO A 51 -0.18 -8.90 -1.78
C PRO A 51 1.32 -8.61 -1.59
N HIS A 52 2.16 -9.57 -1.97
CA HIS A 52 3.62 -9.52 -1.86
C HIS A 52 4.29 -8.53 -2.84
N ARG A 53 3.53 -7.93 -3.76
CA ARG A 53 4.02 -6.91 -4.71
C ARG A 53 3.71 -5.48 -4.27
N ILE A 54 3.12 -5.28 -3.09
CA ILE A 54 2.68 -3.97 -2.62
C ILE A 54 3.53 -3.55 -1.41
N GLY A 55 4.35 -2.51 -1.61
CA GLY A 55 5.14 -1.87 -0.56
C GLY A 55 4.31 -0.85 0.19
N THR A 56 4.78 0.40 0.25
CA THR A 56 4.00 1.51 0.76
C THR A 56 2.76 1.80 -0.09
N VAL A 57 1.67 2.22 0.56
CA VAL A 57 0.42 2.60 -0.09
C VAL A 57 -0.09 3.91 0.51
N SER A 58 -0.60 4.78 -0.34
CA SER A 58 -1.21 6.04 0.05
C SER A 58 -2.39 6.36 -0.87
N SER A 59 -3.25 7.28 -0.45
CA SER A 59 -4.41 7.70 -1.22
C SER A 59 -4.56 9.22 -1.23
N THR A 60 -5.09 9.75 -2.32
CA THR A 60 -5.55 11.15 -2.46
C THR A 60 -7.02 11.12 -2.83
N ILE A 61 -7.86 11.88 -2.13
CA ILE A 61 -9.32 11.93 -2.37
C ILE A 61 -9.74 13.21 -3.08
N GLY A 62 -10.87 13.16 -3.79
CA GLY A 62 -11.52 14.35 -4.34
C GLY A 62 -10.70 15.10 -5.38
N VAL A 63 -9.95 14.37 -6.21
CA VAL A 63 -9.02 14.98 -7.18
C VAL A 63 -9.82 15.63 -8.32
N PRO A 64 -9.74 16.96 -8.51
CA PRO A 64 -10.57 17.66 -9.48
C PRO A 64 -10.15 17.36 -10.92
N ILE A 65 -11.13 17.11 -11.79
CA ILE A 65 -10.93 17.04 -13.24
C ILE A 65 -11.16 18.45 -13.79
N ALA A 66 -10.08 19.09 -14.26
CA ALA A 66 -10.03 20.50 -14.63
C ALA A 66 -11.11 20.95 -15.65
N ALA A 67 -11.67 20.02 -16.41
CA ALA A 67 -12.62 20.33 -17.47
C ALA A 67 -14.05 20.65 -17.01
N HIS A 68 -14.60 20.02 -15.95
CA HIS A 68 -16.07 20.03 -15.73
C HIS A 68 -16.58 19.92 -14.28
N SER A 69 -15.89 20.47 -13.28
CA SER A 69 -16.30 20.44 -11.86
C SER A 69 -16.61 19.03 -11.29
N LYS A 70 -16.17 17.97 -11.97
CA LYS A 70 -16.29 16.58 -11.51
C LYS A 70 -14.97 16.17 -10.89
N ALA A 71 -15.01 15.61 -9.69
CA ALA A 71 -13.86 15.00 -9.05
C ALA A 71 -13.88 13.48 -9.26
N VAL A 72 -12.68 12.91 -9.32
CA VAL A 72 -12.48 11.48 -9.09
C VAL A 72 -12.60 11.22 -7.59
N ASP A 73 -13.24 10.12 -7.19
CA ASP A 73 -13.43 9.81 -5.77
C ASP A 73 -12.07 9.64 -5.06
N GLY A 74 -11.08 9.01 -5.71
CA GLY A 74 -9.70 9.08 -5.26
C GLY A 74 -8.66 8.50 -6.23
N ILE A 75 -7.39 8.62 -5.86
CA ILE A 75 -6.25 7.99 -6.50
C ILE A 75 -5.48 7.23 -5.43
N ILE A 76 -5.26 5.93 -5.61
CA ILE A 76 -4.33 5.15 -4.79
C ILE A 76 -2.97 5.16 -5.47
N GLN A 77 -1.93 5.53 -4.73
CA GLN A 77 -0.55 5.37 -5.12
C GLN A 77 0.08 4.26 -4.29
N PHE A 78 0.71 3.30 -4.95
CA PHE A 78 1.41 2.23 -4.27
C PHE A 78 2.75 1.94 -4.91
N GLU A 79 3.64 1.48 -4.06
CA GLU A 79 4.99 1.06 -4.39
C GLU A 79 4.98 -0.39 -4.89
N ALA A 80 5.37 -0.65 -6.14
CA ALA A 80 5.50 -2.02 -6.62
C ALA A 80 6.82 -2.66 -6.17
N VAL A 81 6.71 -3.69 -5.34
CA VAL A 81 7.83 -4.50 -4.87
C VAL A 81 8.15 -5.56 -5.93
N ASN A 82 9.41 -5.56 -6.38
CA ASN A 82 9.93 -6.53 -7.35
C ASN A 82 11.01 -7.44 -6.75
N CYS A 83 11.51 -7.11 -5.55
CA CYS A 83 12.49 -7.90 -4.82
C CYS A 83 11.99 -8.12 -3.38
N ILE A 84 12.04 -9.36 -2.89
CA ILE A 84 11.58 -9.72 -1.55
C ILE A 84 12.73 -10.33 -0.76
N LEU A 85 12.90 -9.92 0.50
CA LEU A 85 13.89 -10.47 1.41
C LEU A 85 13.55 -11.94 1.75
N ALA A 86 14.52 -12.84 1.57
CA ALA A 86 14.36 -14.24 1.91
C ALA A 86 14.20 -14.41 3.43
N GLY A 87 13.20 -15.18 3.85
CA GLY A 87 12.87 -15.37 5.27
C GLY A 87 12.12 -14.20 5.92
N SER A 88 11.63 -13.21 5.15
CA SER A 88 10.72 -12.21 5.70
C SER A 88 9.43 -12.88 6.22
N PRO A 89 8.82 -12.40 7.32
CA PRO A 89 7.62 -13.02 7.91
C PRO A 89 6.42 -13.05 6.96
N ALA A 90 6.41 -12.16 5.96
CA ALA A 90 5.40 -12.14 4.92
C ALA A 90 5.80 -13.10 3.78
N GLU A 91 5.11 -14.23 3.73
CA GLU A 91 4.62 -14.78 2.45
C GLU A 91 5.63 -15.44 1.48
N VAL A 92 6.82 -15.83 1.93
CA VAL A 92 7.58 -16.82 1.14
C VAL A 92 6.89 -18.18 1.29
N ASP A 93 6.28 -18.68 0.21
CA ASP A 93 5.63 -20.02 0.17
C ASP A 93 6.53 -21.05 0.88
N PRO A 94 5.99 -21.91 1.77
CA PRO A 94 6.76 -22.91 2.52
C PRO A 94 7.70 -23.77 1.66
N ARG A 95 7.33 -24.02 0.40
CA ARG A 95 8.14 -24.74 -0.60
C ARG A 95 9.43 -23.99 -0.98
N TRP A 96 9.49 -22.70 -0.72
CA TRP A 96 10.65 -21.82 -0.89
C TRP A 96 11.25 -21.41 0.46
N ALA A 97 10.47 -21.46 1.55
CA ALA A 97 10.87 -21.14 2.92
C ALA A 97 11.85 -22.15 3.56
N ASP A 98 12.05 -23.34 2.99
CA ASP A 98 13.06 -24.28 3.47
C ASP A 98 14.47 -23.85 3.05
N HIS A 99 15.06 -22.96 3.85
CA HIS A 99 16.37 -22.33 3.61
C HIS A 99 17.54 -23.17 4.13
N ARG A 100 17.29 -24.17 5.00
CA ARG A 100 18.37 -24.93 5.65
C ARG A 100 19.04 -25.94 4.72
N GLY A 101 18.34 -26.44 3.71
CA GLY A 101 18.89 -27.34 2.69
C GLY A 101 19.46 -26.63 1.45
N ARG A 102 19.00 -25.40 1.15
CA ARG A 102 19.41 -24.62 -0.03
C ARG A 102 20.67 -23.78 0.18
N ASP A 103 21.03 -23.52 1.42
CA ASP A 103 22.17 -22.68 1.84
C ASP A 103 23.54 -23.15 1.31
N ALA A 104 23.76 -24.46 1.18
CA ALA A 104 25.03 -24.99 0.66
C ALA A 104 25.15 -24.72 -0.84
N ALA A 105 24.11 -25.02 -1.62
CA ALA A 105 24.07 -24.82 -3.06
C ALA A 105 24.03 -23.33 -3.44
N SER A 106 23.35 -22.48 -2.68
CA SER A 106 23.31 -21.03 -2.92
C SER A 106 24.64 -20.35 -2.63
N ARG A 107 25.39 -20.79 -1.60
CA ARG A 107 26.77 -20.34 -1.38
C ARG A 107 27.69 -20.75 -2.54
N GLU A 108 27.51 -21.97 -3.04
CA GLU A 108 28.25 -22.49 -4.19
C GLU A 108 27.93 -21.73 -5.48
N LEU A 109 26.66 -21.42 -5.74
CA LEU A 109 26.21 -20.62 -6.89
C LEU A 109 26.72 -19.18 -6.86
N ALA A 110 26.67 -18.50 -5.71
CA ALA A 110 27.21 -17.14 -5.59
C ALA A 110 28.73 -17.08 -5.79
N HIS A 111 29.46 -18.16 -5.46
CA HIS A 111 30.88 -18.29 -5.75
C HIS A 111 31.19 -18.50 -7.24
N LEU A 112 30.24 -19.07 -8.00
CA LEU A 112 30.44 -19.40 -9.42
C LEU A 112 30.10 -18.23 -10.35
N THR A 113 29.20 -17.34 -9.95
CA THR A 113 28.64 -16.33 -10.85
C THR A 113 29.26 -14.97 -10.57
N ARG A 114 30.28 -14.62 -11.37
CA ARG A 114 31.02 -13.33 -11.37
C ARG A 114 30.16 -12.11 -11.74
N CYS A 115 28.84 -12.20 -11.60
CA CYS A 115 27.90 -11.17 -11.99
C CYS A 115 27.56 -10.29 -10.78
N GLU A 116 28.31 -9.20 -10.68
CA GLU A 116 28.16 -8.16 -9.66
C GLU A 116 27.51 -6.90 -10.27
N SER A 117 26.59 -6.27 -9.54
CA SER A 117 26.09 -4.94 -9.89
C SER A 117 27.06 -3.84 -9.47
N GLU A 118 26.96 -2.69 -10.12
CA GLU A 118 27.53 -1.46 -9.57
C GLU A 118 26.98 -1.15 -8.16
N THR A 119 27.69 -0.28 -7.43
CA THR A 119 27.20 0.20 -6.14
C THR A 119 26.04 1.15 -6.38
N HIS A 120 24.89 0.82 -5.81
CA HIS A 120 23.70 1.65 -5.90
C HIS A 120 23.46 2.40 -4.59
N ILE A 121 22.97 3.64 -4.70
CA ILE A 121 22.55 4.44 -3.54
C ILE A 121 21.05 4.29 -3.37
N LEU A 122 20.66 3.73 -2.23
CA LEU A 122 19.28 3.50 -1.88
C LEU A 122 18.66 4.74 -1.23
N GLY A 123 19.35 5.32 -0.25
CA GLY A 123 19.03 6.61 0.35
C GLY A 123 20.30 7.42 0.53
N GLN A 124 20.25 8.71 0.22
CA GLN A 124 21.38 9.62 0.30
C GLN A 124 21.07 10.73 1.30
N THR A 125 21.96 10.93 2.27
CA THR A 125 21.85 12.01 3.27
C THR A 125 20.46 12.02 3.94
N ILE A 126 19.99 10.84 4.35
CA ILE A 126 18.68 10.66 4.97
C ILE A 126 18.81 10.66 6.51
N GLY A 127 17.77 11.11 7.20
CA GLY A 127 17.72 11.07 8.67
C GLY A 127 17.50 9.67 9.21
N LEU A 128 17.78 9.47 10.51
CA LEU A 128 17.55 8.17 11.18
C LEU A 128 16.13 7.59 10.98
N PRO A 129 15.04 8.38 11.12
CA PRO A 129 13.68 7.84 10.93
C PRO A 129 13.44 7.31 9.50
N GLN A 130 14.00 8.00 8.50
CA GLN A 130 13.91 7.59 7.10
C GLN A 130 14.73 6.33 6.85
N ALA A 131 15.91 6.21 7.44
CA ALA A 131 16.76 5.03 7.34
C ALA A 131 16.11 3.79 7.98
N LEU A 132 15.53 3.95 9.18
CA LEU A 132 14.75 2.91 9.86
C LEU A 132 13.57 2.46 9.02
N SER A 133 12.77 3.42 8.56
CA SER A 133 11.61 3.18 7.72
C SER A 133 12.00 2.42 6.45
N LEU A 134 13.02 2.89 5.73
CA LEU A 134 13.45 2.29 4.47
C LEU A 134 13.90 0.82 4.62
N LEU A 135 14.64 0.49 5.69
CA LEU A 135 15.05 -0.90 5.93
C LEU A 135 13.88 -1.77 6.44
N ALA A 136 13.01 -1.22 7.28
CA ALA A 136 11.82 -1.94 7.76
C ALA A 136 10.86 -2.26 6.61
N HIS A 137 10.60 -1.31 5.71
CA HIS A 137 9.79 -1.53 4.50
C HIS A 137 10.40 -2.57 3.57
N ALA A 138 11.72 -2.72 3.57
CA ALA A 138 12.41 -3.76 2.82
C ALA A 138 12.25 -5.17 3.43
N GLY A 139 11.59 -5.29 4.58
CA GLY A 139 11.27 -6.55 5.25
C GLY A 139 12.25 -6.97 6.34
N PHE A 140 13.23 -6.14 6.69
CA PHE A 140 14.16 -6.43 7.78
C PHE A 140 13.46 -6.34 9.14
N SER A 141 13.73 -7.32 10.01
CA SER A 141 13.27 -7.27 11.40
C SER A 141 13.92 -6.10 12.16
N PRO A 142 13.31 -5.59 13.24
CA PRO A 142 13.87 -4.49 14.03
C PRO A 142 15.32 -4.73 14.48
N GLN A 143 15.65 -5.97 14.87
CA GLN A 143 17.00 -6.36 15.27
C GLN A 143 17.98 -6.31 14.08
N GLN A 144 17.57 -6.76 12.89
CA GLN A 144 18.39 -6.66 11.70
C GLN A 144 18.60 -5.21 11.27
N VAL A 145 17.56 -4.37 11.34
CA VAL A 145 17.65 -2.94 11.05
C VAL A 145 18.68 -2.28 11.96
N GLU A 146 18.62 -2.53 13.27
CA GLU A 146 19.59 -1.99 14.23
C GLU A 146 21.02 -2.48 13.92
N ALA A 147 21.19 -3.77 13.59
CA ALA A 147 22.49 -4.32 13.22
C ALA A 147 23.06 -3.69 11.93
N ILE A 148 22.21 -3.45 10.92
CA ILE A 148 22.59 -2.82 9.65
C ILE A 148 23.02 -1.37 9.87
N LEU A 149 22.24 -0.60 10.64
CA LEU A 149 22.53 0.83 10.87
C LEU A 149 23.78 1.07 11.72
N ASN A 150 24.16 0.09 12.56
CA ASN A 150 25.34 0.15 13.41
C ASN A 150 26.56 -0.60 12.83
N LEU A 151 26.54 -0.93 11.54
CA LEU A 151 27.71 -1.53 10.89
C LEU A 151 28.94 -0.61 10.94
N PRO A 152 30.15 -1.17 11.13
CA PRO A 152 31.39 -0.45 10.86
C PRO A 152 31.45 0.07 9.42
N TYR A 153 32.20 1.15 9.19
CA TYR A 153 32.26 1.85 7.90
C TYR A 153 32.59 0.95 6.68
N GLU A 154 33.48 -0.03 6.86
CA GLU A 154 33.88 -0.98 5.80
C GLU A 154 33.04 -2.26 5.76
N ALA A 155 32.08 -2.42 6.69
CA ALA A 155 31.31 -3.64 6.82
C ALA A 155 30.08 -3.65 5.90
N TRP A 156 29.69 -4.86 5.50
CA TRP A 156 28.51 -5.12 4.68
C TRP A 156 27.61 -6.14 5.37
N HIS A 157 26.32 -5.84 5.44
CA HIS A 157 25.29 -6.80 5.81
C HIS A 157 24.97 -7.68 4.61
N LYS A 158 24.95 -9.00 4.81
CA LYS A 158 24.64 -9.99 3.78
C LYS A 158 23.19 -10.45 3.94
N SER A 159 22.43 -10.39 2.86
CA SER A 159 21.02 -10.83 2.87
C SER A 159 20.66 -11.48 1.54
N TRP A 160 19.81 -12.50 1.58
CA TRP A 160 19.33 -13.20 0.39
C TRP A 160 17.97 -12.65 -0.03
N TRP A 161 17.74 -12.57 -1.35
CA TRP A 161 16.57 -11.95 -1.93
C TRP A 161 16.05 -12.78 -3.10
N TYR A 162 14.76 -12.69 -3.37
CA TYR A 162 14.14 -13.20 -4.60
C TYR A 162 13.71 -12.03 -5.48
N THR A 163 13.86 -12.15 -6.81
CA THR A 163 13.10 -11.28 -7.72
C THR A 163 11.76 -11.91 -8.05
N LEU A 164 10.80 -11.08 -8.46
CA LEU A 164 9.53 -11.52 -8.98
C LEU A 164 9.52 -11.40 -10.51
N ASP A 165 9.08 -12.45 -11.19
CA ASP A 165 8.85 -12.40 -12.64
C ASP A 165 7.60 -11.56 -13.00
N ALA A 166 7.30 -11.45 -14.30
CA ALA A 166 6.13 -10.70 -14.77
C ALA A 166 4.82 -11.24 -14.18
N GLU A 167 4.76 -12.56 -13.94
CA GLU A 167 3.64 -13.27 -13.34
C GLU A 167 3.60 -13.19 -11.80
N GLY A 168 4.61 -12.58 -11.17
CA GLY A 168 4.69 -12.43 -9.71
C GLY A 168 5.19 -13.67 -8.98
N ARG A 169 5.85 -14.60 -9.65
CA ARG A 169 6.48 -15.78 -9.05
C ARG A 169 7.92 -15.49 -8.66
N PHE A 170 8.38 -16.14 -7.59
CA PHE A 170 9.77 -16.05 -7.15
C PHE A 170 10.71 -16.70 -8.16
N THR A 171 11.79 -15.98 -8.49
CA THR A 171 12.87 -16.46 -9.35
C THR A 171 14.01 -17.07 -8.52
N LEU A 172 15.18 -17.27 -9.13
CA LEU A 172 16.38 -17.70 -8.41
C LEU A 172 16.81 -16.65 -7.38
N PRO A 173 17.19 -17.06 -6.17
CA PRO A 173 17.66 -16.13 -5.16
C PRO A 173 18.98 -15.48 -5.55
N PHE A 174 19.17 -14.25 -5.12
CA PHE A 174 20.40 -13.48 -5.29
C PHE A 174 20.86 -12.91 -3.94
N LEU A 175 22.16 -12.64 -3.83
CA LEU A 175 22.75 -12.09 -2.62
C LEU A 175 22.84 -10.58 -2.75
N ARG A 176 22.30 -9.84 -1.77
CA ARG A 176 22.43 -8.40 -1.66
C ARG A 176 23.29 -8.05 -0.46
N LEU A 177 24.34 -7.30 -0.74
CA LEU A 177 25.19 -6.68 0.27
C LEU A 177 24.69 -5.26 0.51
N ILE A 178 24.34 -4.93 1.75
CA ILE A 178 23.90 -3.60 2.16
C ILE A 178 24.94 -2.99 3.09
N ARG A 179 25.29 -1.73 2.87
CA ARG A 179 26.13 -0.95 3.79
C ARG A 179 25.46 0.36 4.15
N THR A 180 25.85 0.87 5.31
CA THR A 180 25.38 2.15 5.83
C THR A 180 26.58 3.04 6.12
N LEU A 181 26.61 4.21 5.50
CA LEU A 181 27.58 5.26 5.78
C LEU A 181 26.92 6.27 6.72
N ARG A 182 27.48 6.44 7.92
CA ARG A 182 26.99 7.40 8.92
C ARG A 182 27.87 8.64 8.91
N TYR A 183 27.24 9.80 8.84
CA TYR A 183 27.92 11.09 8.88
C TYR A 183 27.81 11.72 10.28
N THR A 184 28.69 12.70 10.54
CA THR A 184 28.79 13.38 11.84
C THR A 184 27.58 14.25 12.15
N ASP A 185 26.84 14.68 11.13
CA ASP A 185 25.57 15.42 11.23
C ASP A 185 24.37 14.52 11.61
N GLY A 186 24.60 13.22 11.81
CA GLY A 186 23.55 12.25 12.14
C GLY A 186 22.75 11.75 10.94
N THR A 187 23.15 12.10 9.71
CA THR A 187 22.55 11.57 8.49
C THR A 187 23.22 10.26 8.06
N PHE A 188 22.53 9.54 7.18
CA PHE A 188 22.94 8.23 6.68
C PHE A 188 22.88 8.21 5.16
N THR A 189 23.82 7.50 4.53
CA THR A 189 23.71 7.04 3.16
C THR A 189 23.66 5.52 3.17
N ILE A 190 22.60 4.93 2.62
CA ILE A 190 22.45 3.47 2.49
C ILE A 190 22.80 3.09 1.06
N GLN A 191 23.69 2.12 0.91
CA GLN A 191 24.15 1.62 -0.38
C GLN A 191 24.02 0.11 -0.46
N TYR A 192 23.88 -0.41 -1.66
CA TYR A 192 23.84 -1.84 -1.87
C TYR A 192 24.58 -2.28 -3.15
N LYS A 193 24.93 -3.56 -3.16
CA LYS A 193 25.45 -4.29 -4.32
C LYS A 193 24.78 -5.66 -4.41
N ASP A 194 24.51 -6.09 -5.62
CA ASP A 194 23.84 -7.36 -5.89
C ASP A 194 24.79 -8.34 -6.57
N TYR A 195 24.73 -9.59 -6.12
CA TYR A 195 25.43 -10.75 -6.69
C TYR A 195 24.38 -11.75 -7.13
N PHE A 196 24.35 -12.04 -8.42
CA PHE A 196 23.28 -12.81 -9.05
C PHE A 196 23.84 -13.86 -10.00
N SER A 197 23.04 -14.87 -10.30
CA SER A 197 23.53 -16.05 -11.02
C SER A 197 23.56 -15.89 -12.54
N GLN A 198 22.57 -15.19 -13.10
CA GLN A 198 22.37 -15.12 -14.55
C GLN A 198 21.90 -13.74 -15.02
N GLN A 199 20.83 -13.22 -14.42
CA GLN A 199 20.20 -11.97 -14.83
C GLN A 199 20.29 -10.93 -13.73
N LYS A 200 20.52 -9.67 -14.13
CA LYS A 200 20.57 -8.54 -13.20
C LYS A 200 19.21 -8.42 -12.50
N PRO A 201 19.17 -8.39 -11.15
CA PRO A 201 17.93 -8.24 -10.44
C PRO A 201 17.33 -6.85 -10.68
N SER A 202 16.02 -6.74 -10.46
CA SER A 202 15.36 -5.43 -10.47
C SER A 202 15.99 -4.51 -9.42
N CYS A 203 15.98 -3.20 -9.71
CA CYS A 203 16.48 -2.20 -8.79
C CYS A 203 15.76 -2.28 -7.43
N PHE A 204 16.48 -1.93 -6.37
CA PHE A 204 15.94 -1.92 -5.01
C PHE A 204 14.75 -0.96 -4.91
N LYS A 205 14.82 0.18 -5.61
CA LYS A 205 13.70 1.10 -5.73
C LYS A 205 12.63 0.47 -6.62
N SER A 206 11.59 0.04 -5.94
CA SER A 206 10.22 -0.06 -6.41
C SER A 206 9.78 1.13 -7.25
N HIS A 207 8.88 0.86 -8.19
CA HIS A 207 8.27 1.90 -9.02
C HIS A 207 6.94 2.31 -8.40
N ASP A 208 6.65 3.61 -8.41
CA ASP A 208 5.35 4.13 -8.01
C ASP A 208 4.32 3.82 -9.09
N HIS A 209 3.26 3.10 -8.71
CA HIS A 209 2.08 2.92 -9.53
C HIS A 209 0.93 3.73 -8.97
N LYS A 210 0.09 4.22 -9.88
CA LYS A 210 -1.14 4.94 -9.54
C LYS A 210 -2.35 4.20 -10.08
N VAL A 211 -3.45 4.30 -9.34
CA VAL A 211 -4.72 3.67 -9.66
C VAL A 211 -5.82 4.69 -9.42
N ILE A 212 -6.65 4.93 -10.43
CA ILE A 212 -7.85 5.76 -10.29
C ILE A 212 -8.92 4.96 -9.54
N ILE A 213 -9.55 5.56 -8.54
CA ILE A 213 -10.67 4.99 -7.80
C ILE A 213 -11.96 5.75 -8.14
N GLU A 214 -12.96 5.00 -8.62
CA GLU A 214 -14.30 5.51 -8.87
C GLU A 214 -15.30 4.69 -8.06
N ILE A 215 -16.18 5.35 -7.30
CA ILE A 215 -17.25 4.68 -6.56
C ILE A 215 -18.52 4.82 -7.40
N LYS A 216 -19.05 3.70 -7.91
CA LYS A 216 -20.21 3.69 -8.80
C LYS A 216 -21.42 4.31 -8.11
N PRO A 217 -21.99 5.41 -8.64
CA PRO A 217 -23.26 5.92 -8.14
C PRO A 217 -24.41 5.03 -8.59
N GLU A 218 -25.38 4.76 -7.71
CA GLU A 218 -26.54 3.88 -7.99
C GLU A 218 -27.31 4.24 -9.27
N LEU A 219 -27.35 5.54 -9.60
CA LEU A 219 -28.12 6.09 -10.72
C LEU A 219 -27.32 6.18 -12.04
N ASN A 220 -26.03 5.87 -12.03
CA ASN A 220 -25.19 6.00 -13.23
C ASN A 220 -25.20 4.73 -14.08
N SER A 221 -25.46 4.90 -15.37
CA SER A 221 -25.36 3.81 -16.35
C SER A 221 -23.90 3.48 -16.66
N PHE A 222 -23.66 2.22 -17.07
CA PHE A 222 -22.37 1.71 -17.54
C PHE A 222 -21.59 2.72 -18.40
N ARG A 223 -22.24 3.22 -19.48
CA ARG A 223 -21.64 4.16 -20.42
C ARG A 223 -21.15 5.45 -19.76
N LYS A 224 -21.93 6.01 -18.83
CA LYS A 224 -21.57 7.26 -18.14
C LYS A 224 -20.38 7.04 -17.21
N THR A 225 -20.39 5.93 -16.47
CA THR A 225 -19.29 5.56 -15.56
C THR A 225 -18.00 5.30 -16.34
N LEU A 226 -18.07 4.51 -17.41
CA LEU A 226 -16.91 4.21 -18.27
C LEU A 226 -16.32 5.50 -18.89
N ALA A 227 -17.16 6.39 -19.41
CA ALA A 227 -16.70 7.67 -19.97
C ALA A 227 -15.98 8.53 -18.92
N LYS A 228 -16.49 8.56 -17.68
CA LYS A 228 -15.85 9.29 -16.57
C LYS A 228 -14.49 8.70 -16.23
N ILE A 229 -14.37 7.36 -16.16
CA ILE A 229 -13.12 6.68 -15.87
C ILE A 229 -12.08 6.97 -16.96
N ASN A 230 -12.45 6.80 -18.23
CA ASN A 230 -11.53 7.03 -19.34
C ASN A 230 -11.05 8.49 -19.41
N GLN A 231 -11.96 9.45 -19.21
CA GLN A 231 -11.58 10.86 -19.11
C GLN A 231 -10.58 11.12 -17.97
N SER A 232 -10.78 10.45 -16.83
CA SER A 232 -9.88 10.59 -15.68
C SER A 232 -8.51 9.99 -15.98
N ARG A 233 -8.46 8.82 -16.64
CA ARG A 233 -7.21 8.17 -17.07
C ARG A 233 -6.39 9.08 -17.98
N GLU A 234 -7.03 9.67 -18.97
CA GLU A 234 -6.41 10.63 -19.90
C GLU A 234 -5.91 11.88 -19.16
N THR A 235 -6.71 12.43 -18.25
CA THR A 235 -6.38 13.67 -17.53
C THR A 235 -5.17 13.49 -16.61
N PHE A 236 -5.07 12.36 -15.92
CA PHE A 236 -4.01 12.11 -14.93
C PHE A 236 -2.83 11.29 -15.48
N GLY A 237 -2.92 10.78 -16.71
CA GLY A 237 -1.94 9.85 -17.28
C GLY A 237 -1.83 8.55 -16.48
N ILE A 238 -2.94 8.04 -15.97
CA ILE A 238 -3.00 6.83 -15.13
C ILE A 238 -3.76 5.75 -15.90
N ASP A 239 -3.09 4.63 -16.20
CA ASP A 239 -3.71 3.55 -16.99
C ASP A 239 -4.63 2.66 -16.15
N LYS A 240 -4.31 2.41 -14.88
CA LYS A 240 -5.07 1.50 -14.02
C LYS A 240 -6.26 2.20 -13.36
N ALA A 241 -7.39 1.51 -13.29
CA ALA A 241 -8.57 2.00 -12.57
C ALA A 241 -9.30 0.89 -11.83
N LEU A 242 -9.88 1.25 -10.69
CA LEU A 242 -10.71 0.43 -9.83
C LEU A 242 -12.09 1.06 -9.72
N LEU A 243 -13.11 0.28 -10.05
CA LEU A 243 -14.52 0.60 -9.81
C LEU A 243 -14.97 -0.10 -8.54
N ILE A 244 -15.47 0.66 -7.58
CA ILE A 244 -16.06 0.12 -6.35
C ILE A 244 -17.58 0.20 -6.43
N CYS A 245 -18.27 -0.90 -6.18
CA CYS A 245 -19.73 -0.97 -6.23
C CYS A 245 -20.31 -1.95 -5.21
N ASP A 246 -21.50 -1.65 -4.68
CA ASP A 246 -22.29 -2.57 -3.85
C ASP A 246 -22.76 -3.78 -4.66
N SER A 247 -23.29 -3.53 -5.85
CA SER A 247 -23.78 -4.56 -6.75
C SER A 247 -23.53 -4.18 -8.20
N ILE A 248 -23.25 -5.20 -9.02
CA ILE A 248 -23.06 -5.08 -10.45
C ILE A 248 -23.52 -6.37 -11.12
N SER A 249 -24.11 -6.25 -12.31
CA SER A 249 -24.47 -7.43 -13.11
C SER A 249 -23.22 -8.04 -13.75
N ASP A 250 -23.21 -9.35 -13.98
CA ASP A 250 -22.07 -10.05 -14.58
C ASP A 250 -21.68 -9.49 -15.95
N LEU A 251 -22.67 -9.13 -16.77
CA LEU A 251 -22.45 -8.55 -18.09
C LEU A 251 -21.76 -7.17 -17.99
N GLU A 252 -22.19 -6.34 -17.04
CA GLU A 252 -21.60 -5.03 -16.81
C GLU A 252 -20.18 -5.16 -16.24
N ALA A 253 -19.98 -6.13 -15.35
CA ALA A 253 -18.67 -6.44 -14.79
C ALA A 253 -17.68 -6.88 -15.87
N GLN A 254 -18.07 -7.82 -16.73
CA GLN A 254 -17.27 -8.23 -17.89
C GLN A 254 -16.98 -7.06 -18.83
N GLY A 255 -17.97 -6.18 -19.04
CA GLY A 255 -17.82 -4.94 -19.79
C GLY A 255 -16.68 -4.07 -19.26
N PHE A 256 -16.65 -3.79 -17.96
CA PHE A 256 -15.57 -3.01 -17.35
C PHE A 256 -14.22 -3.74 -17.37
N VAL A 257 -14.20 -5.03 -17.05
CA VAL A 257 -12.97 -5.85 -17.04
C VAL A 257 -12.32 -5.89 -18.42
N SER A 258 -13.11 -6.01 -19.49
CA SER A 258 -12.59 -5.97 -20.87
C SER A 258 -11.92 -4.64 -21.25
N GLN A 259 -12.24 -3.56 -20.53
CA GLN A 259 -11.65 -2.23 -20.69
C GLN A 259 -10.48 -1.98 -19.70
N GLY A 260 -9.99 -3.06 -19.06
CA GLY A 260 -8.89 -2.99 -18.09
C GLY A 260 -9.28 -2.29 -16.79
N ILE A 261 -10.55 -2.30 -16.40
CA ILE A 261 -11.03 -1.74 -15.13
C ILE A 261 -11.25 -2.89 -14.16
N SER A 262 -10.61 -2.81 -13.00
CA SER A 262 -10.81 -3.78 -11.92
C SER A 262 -12.05 -3.43 -11.12
N ILE A 263 -12.72 -4.42 -10.54
CA ILE A 263 -13.98 -4.22 -9.81
C ILE A 263 -13.82 -4.74 -8.39
N TYR A 264 -14.23 -3.93 -7.41
CA TYR A 264 -14.31 -4.34 -6.02
C TYR A 264 -15.77 -4.35 -5.55
N ALA A 265 -16.27 -5.54 -5.22
CA ALA A 265 -17.60 -5.72 -4.65
C ALA A 265 -17.54 -5.46 -3.15
N ALA A 266 -18.11 -4.34 -2.72
CA ALA A 266 -17.80 -3.77 -1.42
C ALA A 266 -18.75 -4.24 -0.29
N ASN A 267 -19.03 -5.54 -0.25
CA ASN A 267 -19.92 -6.13 0.76
C ASN A 267 -19.28 -6.22 2.16
N GLU A 268 -17.94 -6.08 2.27
CA GLU A 268 -17.19 -6.37 3.50
C GLU A 268 -16.15 -5.27 3.87
N VAL A 269 -16.41 -3.99 3.59
CA VAL A 269 -15.49 -2.93 4.06
C VAL A 269 -15.77 -2.59 5.53
N ILE A 270 -14.95 -3.16 6.43
CA ILE A 270 -14.90 -2.78 7.85
C ILE A 270 -14.04 -1.52 7.98
N LEU A 271 -14.63 -0.43 8.46
CA LEU A 271 -13.90 0.82 8.70
C LEU A 271 -12.88 0.65 9.83
N PRO A 272 -11.65 1.16 9.69
CA PRO A 272 -10.69 1.20 10.77
C PRO A 272 -11.12 2.27 11.78
N ALA A 273 -10.86 2.02 13.06
CA ALA A 273 -11.17 2.96 14.14
C ALA A 273 -10.16 4.11 14.24
N GLU A 274 -9.04 4.03 13.51
CA GLU A 274 -7.89 4.90 13.63
C GLU A 274 -7.56 5.55 12.28
N ALA A 275 -7.17 6.82 12.30
CA ALA A 275 -6.84 7.60 11.12
C ALA A 275 -5.36 8.01 11.17
N ASN A 276 -4.57 7.72 10.13
CA ASN A 276 -3.16 8.12 10.06
C ASN A 276 -3.01 9.42 9.27
N CYS A 277 -3.23 10.56 9.93
CA CYS A 277 -3.12 11.86 9.28
C CYS A 277 -1.66 12.34 9.08
N GLY A 278 -0.67 11.55 9.50
CA GLY A 278 0.76 11.83 9.31
C GLY A 278 1.22 11.83 7.84
N ILE A 279 0.46 11.18 6.95
CA ILE A 279 0.77 11.03 5.51
C ILE A 279 -0.19 11.88 4.65
N CYS A 280 -1.11 12.62 5.26
CA CYS A 280 -2.11 13.41 4.55
C CYS A 280 -1.48 14.59 3.81
N SER A 281 -1.47 14.53 2.47
CA SER A 281 -0.93 15.55 1.57
C SER A 281 -1.97 16.59 1.10
N THR A 282 -3.18 16.57 1.65
CA THR A 282 -4.26 17.50 1.28
C THR A 282 -3.93 18.92 1.76
N PRO A 283 -3.79 19.91 0.86
CA PRO A 283 -3.49 21.29 1.25
C PRO A 283 -4.67 21.89 2.04
N GLY A 284 -4.38 22.39 3.24
CA GLY A 284 -5.39 23.00 4.13
C GLY A 284 -6.06 22.04 5.11
N CYS A 285 -5.64 20.77 5.17
CA CYS A 285 -6.12 19.84 6.20
C CYS A 285 -5.54 20.24 7.57
N PRO A 286 -6.37 20.57 8.58
CA PRO A 286 -5.89 20.96 9.92
C PRO A 286 -5.22 19.80 10.68
N MET A 287 -5.38 18.56 10.20
CA MET A 287 -4.81 17.35 10.79
C MET A 287 -3.55 16.85 10.06
N SER A 288 -3.10 17.53 9.00
CA SER A 288 -1.90 17.11 8.25
C SER A 288 -0.67 17.11 9.18
N GLY A 289 0.03 15.97 9.26
CA GLY A 289 1.22 15.79 10.10
C GLY A 289 0.94 15.35 11.54
N ILE A 290 -0.33 15.15 11.93
CA ILE A 290 -0.71 14.67 13.26
C ILE A 290 -0.99 13.16 13.17
N ALA A 291 -0.25 12.35 13.93
CA ALA A 291 -0.39 10.89 13.92
C ALA A 291 -1.65 10.39 14.66
N ASP A 292 -2.22 11.21 15.55
CA ASP A 292 -3.38 10.84 16.38
C ASP A 292 -4.71 11.09 15.65
N SER A 293 -5.59 10.08 15.68
CA SER A 293 -6.96 10.15 15.16
C SER A 293 -7.78 11.25 15.86
N PRO A 294 -8.55 12.08 15.12
CA PRO A 294 -9.49 13.05 15.72
C PRO A 294 -10.47 12.42 16.72
N VAL A 295 -10.81 11.14 16.51
CA VAL A 295 -11.71 10.38 17.40
C VAL A 295 -11.04 10.11 18.75
N LEU A 296 -9.74 9.80 18.78
CA LEU A 296 -8.99 9.61 20.04
C LEU A 296 -8.79 10.94 20.77
N THR A 297 -8.56 12.03 20.05
CA THR A 297 -8.44 13.38 20.64
C THR A 297 -9.76 13.82 21.27
N CYS A 298 -10.89 13.67 20.58
CA CYS A 298 -12.22 13.93 21.14
C CYS A 298 -12.54 13.00 22.30
N ARG A 299 -12.24 11.70 22.20
CA ARG A 299 -12.51 10.74 23.27
C ARG A 299 -11.67 11.00 24.52
N ARG A 300 -10.40 11.41 24.37
CA ARG A 300 -9.56 11.84 25.51
C ARG A 300 -10.10 13.11 26.15
N PHE A 301 -10.53 14.10 25.36
CA PHE A 301 -11.16 15.32 25.88
C PHE A 301 -12.45 15.01 26.67
N CYS A 302 -13.30 14.12 26.16
CA CYS A 302 -14.54 13.73 26.84
C CYS A 302 -14.34 12.82 28.07
N LEU A 303 -13.18 12.17 28.21
CA LEU A 303 -12.85 11.31 29.36
C LEU A 303 -11.98 12.02 30.41
N GLN A 304 -11.40 13.17 30.06
CA GLN A 304 -10.56 14.00 30.95
C GLN A 304 -11.18 15.37 31.27
N GLY A 305 -12.46 15.57 30.90
CA GLY A 305 -13.26 16.76 31.22
C GLY A 305 -14.40 16.44 32.18
#